data_AF-A0A8C9RTZ1-F1
#
_entry.id   AF-A0A8C9RTZ1-F1
#
_cell.length_a   1.000
_cell.length_b   1.000
_cell.length_c   1.000
_cell.angle_alpha   90.00
_cell.angle_beta   90.00
_cell.angle_gamma   90.00
#
_symmetry.space_group_name_H-M   'P 1'
#
loop_
_entity.id
_entity.type
_entity.pdbx_description
1 polymer ?
#
loop_
_entity_poly.entity_id
_entity_poly.type
_entity_poly.pdbx_seq_one_letter_code
_entity_poly.pdbx_strand_id
1 'polypeptide(L)' 'MRRKCRGLRTARKLRNHRCEEKSDNKKYKKAHLGTALKANPFGGAAHAKGIVLEKV' A
#
# COMPACT_ATOMS: atom_id res chain seq x y z
N MET A 1 6.88 -26.10 9.16
CA MET A 1 7.68 -24.93 8.72
C MET A 1 8.37 -25.20 7.36
N ARG A 2 7.65 -25.21 6.23
CA ARG A 2 8.19 -25.70 4.93
C ARG A 2 7.60 -24.96 3.71
N ARG A 3 7.91 -23.67 3.52
CA ARG A 3 7.53 -22.89 2.31
C ARG A 3 8.61 -21.96 1.72
N LYS A 4 9.68 -21.62 2.45
CA LYS A 4 10.75 -20.72 1.97
C LYS A 4 12.07 -21.48 1.82
N CYS A 5 12.83 -21.16 0.77
CA CYS A 5 14.13 -21.80 0.49
C CYS A 5 15.18 -21.39 1.54
N ARG A 6 16.01 -22.34 2.02
CA ARG A 6 16.99 -22.13 3.11
C ARG A 6 18.46 -22.24 2.68
N GLY A 7 18.74 -22.39 1.39
CA GLY A 7 20.11 -22.52 0.89
C GLY A 7 20.89 -21.20 0.93
N LEU A 8 22.22 -21.28 1.00
CA LEU A 8 23.10 -20.11 1.10
C LEU A 8 22.99 -19.13 -0.10
N ARG A 9 22.64 -19.64 -1.29
CA ARG A 9 22.55 -18.84 -2.54
C ARG A 9 21.11 -18.47 -2.95
N THR A 10 20.13 -18.49 -2.03
CA THR A 10 18.71 -18.28 -2.37
C THR A 10 18.18 -16.86 -2.11
N ALA A 11 19.06 -15.92 -1.73
CA ALA A 11 18.68 -14.56 -1.33
C ALA A 11 17.81 -13.83 -2.36
N ARG A 12 18.14 -13.90 -3.66
CA ARG A 12 17.37 -13.26 -4.74
C ARG A 12 15.92 -13.74 -4.77
N LYS A 13 15.70 -15.06 -4.66
CA LYS A 13 14.36 -15.66 -4.64
C LYS A 13 13.56 -15.19 -3.43
N LEU A 14 14.19 -15.13 -2.26
CA LEU A 14 13.56 -14.64 -1.03
C LEU A 14 13.16 -13.17 -1.14
N ARG A 15 13.99 -12.32 -1.76
CA ARG A 15 13.67 -10.92 -2.04
C ARG A 15 12.46 -10.79 -2.97
N ASN A 16 12.48 -11.48 -4.11
CA ASN A 16 11.41 -11.39 -5.09
C ASN A 16 10.07 -11.86 -4.50
N HIS A 17 10.09 -12.99 -3.79
CA HIS A 17 8.92 -13.51 -3.09
C HIS A 17 8.38 -12.50 -2.06
N ARG A 18 9.26 -11.81 -1.31
CA ARG A 18 8.84 -10.74 -0.40
C ARG A 18 8.18 -9.59 -1.14
N CYS A 19 8.71 -9.17 -2.29
CA CYS A 19 8.14 -8.08 -3.08
C CYS A 19 6.73 -8.42 -3.57
N GLU A 20 6.52 -9.66 -4.03
CA GLU A 20 5.20 -10.18 -4.43
C GLU A 20 4.23 -10.18 -3.24
N GLU A 21 4.61 -10.80 -2.11
CA GLU A 21 3.80 -10.81 -0.87
C GLU A 21 3.46 -9.39 -0.39
N LYS A 22 4.40 -8.44 -0.53
CA LYS A 22 4.23 -7.05 -0.09
C LYS A 22 3.18 -6.33 -0.94
N SER A 23 3.10 -6.63 -2.23
CA SER A 23 2.07 -6.07 -3.12
C SER A 23 0.68 -6.45 -2.64
N ASP A 24 0.43 -7.67 -2.15
CA ASP A 24 -0.92 -8.06 -1.68
C ASP A 24 -1.37 -7.36 -0.39
N ASN A 25 -0.45 -6.73 0.32
CA ASN A 25 -0.80 -5.97 1.51
C ASN A 25 -1.53 -4.66 1.14
N LYS A 26 -2.80 -4.55 1.58
CA LYS A 26 -3.65 -3.37 1.34
C LYS A 26 -3.04 -2.07 1.85
N LYS A 27 -2.42 -2.07 3.04
CA LYS A 27 -1.80 -0.86 3.61
C LYS A 27 -0.60 -0.43 2.78
N TYR A 28 0.22 -1.40 2.35
CA TYR A 28 1.36 -1.14 1.48
C TYR A 28 0.94 -0.53 0.14
N LYS A 29 -0.05 -1.14 -0.52
CA LYS A 29 -0.63 -0.63 -1.77
C LYS A 29 -1.15 0.79 -1.62
N LYS A 30 -1.93 1.08 -0.56
CA LYS A 30 -2.47 2.44 -0.33
C LYS A 30 -1.37 3.49 -0.19
N ALA A 31 -0.29 3.16 0.51
CA ALA A 31 0.83 4.07 0.73
C ALA A 31 1.68 4.31 -0.53
N HIS A 32 1.76 3.34 -1.45
CA HIS A 32 2.73 3.40 -2.57
C HIS A 32 2.10 3.58 -3.95
N LEU A 33 0.78 3.35 -4.11
CA LEU A 33 0.07 3.62 -5.36
C LEU A 33 -0.36 5.10 -5.52
N GLY A 34 -0.11 5.94 -4.52
CA GLY A 34 -0.50 7.36 -4.53
C GLY A 34 -2.01 7.59 -4.42
N THR A 35 -2.79 6.56 -4.07
CA THR A 35 -4.25 6.63 -3.90
C THR A 35 -4.69 7.73 -2.93
N ALA A 36 -3.90 7.96 -1.86
CA ALA A 36 -4.16 8.99 -0.88
C ALA A 36 -4.04 10.42 -1.44
N LEU A 37 -3.30 10.63 -2.54
CA LEU A 37 -3.15 11.96 -3.16
C LEU A 37 -4.14 12.17 -4.30
N LYS A 38 -4.46 11.12 -5.06
CA LYS A 38 -5.26 11.24 -6.28
C LYS A 38 -6.77 11.06 -6.07
N ALA A 39 -7.18 10.19 -5.16
CA ALA A 39 -8.58 9.77 -5.03
C ALA A 39 -9.18 10.10 -3.65
N ASN A 40 -8.37 10.57 -2.70
CA ASN A 40 -8.86 11.01 -1.41
C ASN A 40 -9.42 12.44 -1.54
N PRO A 41 -10.67 12.73 -1.13
CA PRO A 41 -11.22 14.10 -1.15
C PRO A 41 -10.43 15.08 -0.28
N PHE A 42 -9.69 14.58 0.73
CA PHE A 42 -8.79 15.41 1.55
C PHE A 42 -7.37 15.54 0.97
N GLY A 43 -7.07 14.89 -0.15
CA GLY A 43 -5.75 14.93 -0.78
C GLY A 43 -4.60 14.42 0.10
N GLY A 44 -4.90 13.64 1.16
CA GLY A 44 -3.91 13.15 2.11
C GLY A 44 -3.75 14.01 3.37
N ALA A 45 -4.52 15.10 3.51
CA ALA A 45 -4.59 15.90 4.73
C ALA A 45 -5.55 15.30 5.77
N ALA A 46 -5.43 15.73 7.02
CA ALA A 46 -6.34 15.36 8.10
C ALA A 46 -7.68 16.11 8.04
N HIS A 47 -7.69 17.34 7.53
CA HIS A 47 -8.86 18.20 7.44
C HIS A 47 -8.89 18.97 6.12
N ALA A 48 -10.09 19.32 5.68
CA ALA A 48 -10.32 20.26 4.59
C ALA A 48 -11.47 21.20 4.95
N LYS A 49 -11.46 22.40 4.39
CA LYS A 49 -12.59 23.33 4.42
C LYS A 49 -13.39 23.16 3.14
N GLY A 50 -14.72 23.20 3.24
CA GLY A 50 -15.65 23.12 2.11
C GLY A 50 -16.84 24.05 2.32
N ILE A 51 -17.57 24.34 1.24
CA ILE A 51 -18.79 25.15 1.25
C ILE A 51 -19.98 24.18 1.26
N VAL A 52 -21.00 24.47 2.07
CA VAL A 52 -22.23 23.67 2.11
C VAL A 52 -23.10 24.02 0.90
N LEU A 53 -23.56 23.00 0.17
CA LEU A 53 -24.46 23.18 -0.96
C LEU A 53 -25.92 23.05 -0.53
N GLU A 54 -26.25 21.99 0.18
CA GLU A 54 -27.61 21.64 0.57
C GLU A 54 -27.60 21.00 1.97
N LYS A 55 -28.74 21.08 2.65
CA LYS A 55 -28.95 20.34 3.89
C LYS A 55 -29.80 19.11 3.58
N VAL A 56 -29.21 17.92 3.72
CA VAL A 56 -29.87 16.61 3.58
C VAL A 56 -30.60 16.24 4.86
#